data_AF-A0A6I1G625-F1
#
_entry.id   AF-A0A6I1G625-F1
#
_cell.length_a   1.000
_cell.length_b   1.000
_cell.length_c   1.000
_cell.angle_alpha   90.00
_cell.angle_beta   90.00
_cell.angle_gamma   90.00
#
_symmetry.space_group_name_H-M   'P 1'
#
loop_
_entity.id
_entity.type
_entity.pdbx_description
1 polymer ?
#
loop_
_entity_poly.entity_id
_entity_poly.type
_entity_poly.pdbx_seq_one_letter_code
_entity_poly.pdbx_strand_id
1 'polypeptide(L)' 'MATNLALDPKLLEEALAVSGARTKKEVVTMALREFIARRAQAEIVTSFGTLDWDDAYDYKEDRRHRDRQLAQGT' A
#
# COMPACT_ATOMS: atom_id res chain seq x y z
N MET A 1 -12.59 -19.66 4.60
CA MET A 1 -13.06 -20.89 3.91
C MET A 1 -11.90 -21.41 3.06
N ALA A 2 -11.74 -22.73 2.92
CA ALA A 2 -10.76 -23.29 2.00
C ALA A 2 -11.41 -23.36 0.61
N THR A 3 -10.85 -22.63 -0.34
CA THR A 3 -11.29 -22.66 -1.74
C THR A 3 -10.28 -23.50 -2.51
N ASN A 4 -10.74 -24.53 -3.20
CA ASN A 4 -9.85 -25.39 -3.98
C ASN A 4 -9.52 -24.69 -5.31
N LEU A 5 -8.52 -23.83 -5.27
CA LEU A 5 -8.02 -23.09 -6.43
C LEU A 5 -6.75 -23.78 -6.93
N ALA A 6 -6.72 -24.12 -8.22
CA ALA A 6 -5.50 -24.59 -8.86
C ALA A 6 -4.52 -23.42 -8.98
N LEU A 7 -3.43 -23.48 -8.21
CA LEU A 7 -2.32 -22.54 -8.24
C LEU A 7 -1.06 -23.28 -8.68
N ASP A 8 -0.18 -22.61 -9.42
CA ASP A 8 1.14 -23.15 -9.73
C ASP A 8 1.92 -23.34 -8.41
N PRO A 9 2.28 -24.59 -8.04
CA PRO A 9 3.02 -24.84 -6.82
C PRO A 9 4.36 -24.12 -6.79
N LYS A 10 5.06 -23.98 -7.93
CA LYS A 10 6.37 -23.34 -7.99
C LYS A 10 6.28 -21.86 -7.65
N LEU A 11 5.31 -21.18 -8.25
CA LEU A 11 5.05 -19.77 -7.98
C LEU A 11 4.70 -19.51 -6.51
N LEU A 12 3.94 -20.43 -5.90
CA LEU A 12 3.54 -20.32 -4.50
C LEU A 12 4.71 -20.55 -3.53
N GLU A 13 5.65 -21.45 -3.86
CA GLU A 13 6.89 -21.63 -3.09
C GLU A 13 7.82 -20.41 -3.21
N GLU A 14 7.99 -19.88 -4.43
CA GLU A 14 8.78 -18.66 -4.65
C GLU A 14 8.21 -17.48 -3.87
N ALA A 15 6.89 -17.29 -3.92
CA ALA A 15 6.20 -16.24 -3.18
C ALA A 15 6.36 -16.43 -1.65
N LEU A 16 6.27 -17.66 -1.14
CA LEU A 16 6.48 -17.96 0.28
C LEU A 16 7.92 -17.63 0.73
N ALA A 17 8.92 -17.94 -0.10
CA ALA A 17 10.32 -17.69 0.20
C ALA A 17 10.64 -16.20 0.34
N VAL A 18 9.93 -15.33 -0.40
CA VAL A 18 10.19 -13.87 -0.40
C VAL A 18 9.21 -13.07 0.45
N SER A 19 8.03 -13.59 0.79
CA SER A 19 7.00 -12.80 1.47
C SER A 19 7.17 -12.69 2.99
N GLY A 20 8.09 -13.46 3.59
CA GLY A 20 8.23 -13.57 5.05
C GLY A 20 7.01 -14.19 5.77
N ALA A 21 6.09 -14.81 5.02
CA ALA A 21 4.91 -15.47 5.57
C ALA A 21 5.25 -16.89 6.03
N ARG A 22 4.49 -17.41 7.00
CA ARG A 22 4.74 -18.76 7.54
C ARG A 22 3.97 -19.84 6.79
N THR A 23 2.90 -19.44 6.08
CA THR A 23 2.02 -20.38 5.40
C THR A 23 1.65 -19.90 4.00
N LYS A 24 1.41 -20.85 3.10
CA LYS A 24 0.90 -20.58 1.74
C LYS A 24 -0.42 -19.79 1.74
N LYS A 25 -1.28 -20.03 2.74
CA LYS A 25 -2.55 -19.29 2.90
C LYS A 25 -2.30 -17.81 3.18
N GLU A 26 -1.33 -17.50 4.04
CA GLU A 26 -0.94 -16.12 4.33
C GLU A 26 -0.38 -15.44 3.08
N VAL A 27 0.48 -16.11 2.32
CA VAL A 27 1.01 -15.62 1.03
C VAL A 27 -0.13 -15.23 0.09
N VAL A 28 -1.08 -16.14 -0.12
CA VAL A 28 -2.22 -15.89 -1.03
C VAL A 28 -3.08 -14.72 -0.52
N THR A 29 -3.32 -14.65 0.79
CA THR A 29 -4.10 -13.56 1.40
C THR A 29 -3.40 -12.21 1.23
N MET A 30 -2.08 -12.18 1.42
CA MET A 30 -1.25 -10.99 1.23
C MET A 30 -1.25 -10.55 -0.22
N ALA A 31 -0.98 -11.48 -1.15
CA ALA A 31 -0.96 -11.21 -2.59
C ALA A 31 -2.29 -10.62 -3.08
N LEU A 32 -3.44 -11.17 -2.62
CA LEU A 32 -4.75 -10.65 -2.97
C LEU A 32 -4.97 -9.22 -2.43
N ARG A 33 -4.58 -8.95 -1.18
CA ARG A 33 -4.69 -7.61 -0.58
C ARG A 33 -3.87 -6.60 -1.37
N GLU A 34 -2.62 -6.94 -1.70
CA GLU A 34 -1.77 -6.04 -2.47
C GLU A 34 -2.25 -5.87 -3.90
N PHE A 35 -2.75 -6.93 -4.55
CA PHE A 35 -3.32 -6.85 -5.89
C PHE A 35 -4.52 -5.90 -5.94
N ILE A 36 -5.42 -6.02 -4.96
CA ILE A 36 -6.57 -5.12 -4.81
C ILE A 36 -6.07 -3.70 -4.54
N ALA A 37 -5.15 -3.50 -3.59
CA ALA A 37 -4.64 -2.18 -3.25
C ALA A 37 -3.96 -1.49 -4.44
N ARG A 38 -3.12 -2.20 -5.20
CA ARG A 38 -2.47 -1.68 -6.41
C ARG A 38 -3.48 -1.22 -7.46
N ARG A 39 -4.60 -1.94 -7.62
CA ARG A 39 -5.67 -1.56 -8.57
C ARG A 39 -6.55 -0.44 -8.05
N ALA A 40 -6.89 -0.47 -6.76
CA ALA A 40 -7.63 0.61 -6.12
C ALA A 40 -6.85 1.93 -6.14
N GLN A 41 -5.53 1.89 -5.98
CA GLN A 41 -4.69 3.09 -6.11
C GLN A 41 -4.70 3.66 -7.53
N ALA A 42 -4.91 2.85 -8.57
CA ALA A 42 -5.00 3.37 -9.94
C ALA A 42 -6.21 4.31 -10.13
N GLU A 43 -7.26 4.18 -9.31
CA GLU A 43 -8.39 5.11 -9.29
C GLU A 43 -7.99 6.52 -8.82
N ILE A 44 -6.82 6.72 -8.20
CA ILE A 44 -6.35 8.08 -7.88
C ILE A 44 -6.25 8.96 -9.13
N VAL A 45 -5.99 8.34 -10.29
CA VAL A 45 -5.94 9.03 -11.59
C VAL A 45 -7.30 9.68 -11.91
N THR A 46 -8.42 9.05 -11.53
CA THR A 46 -9.76 9.58 -11.79
C THR A 46 -10.12 10.75 -10.87
N SER A 47 -9.39 10.92 -9.76
CA SER A 47 -9.57 12.03 -8.82
C SER A 47 -8.77 13.29 -9.20
N PHE A 48 -7.90 13.23 -10.22
CA PHE A 48 -7.22 14.43 -10.70
C PHE A 48 -8.22 15.38 -11.36
N GLY A 49 -8.17 16.66 -10.97
CA GLY A 49 -9.08 17.69 -11.47
C GLY A 49 -10.46 17.71 -10.80
N THR A 50 -10.76 16.78 -9.90
CA THR A 50 -11.98 16.82 -9.06
C THR A 50 -11.70 17.39 -7.66
N LEU A 51 -10.44 17.64 -7.32
CA LEU A 51 -10.04 18.19 -6.04
C LEU A 51 -9.95 19.71 -6.12
N ASP A 52 -10.71 20.40 -5.27
CA ASP A 52 -10.53 21.83 -5.00
C ASP A 52 -9.38 22.02 -4.03
N TRP A 53 -8.34 22.71 -4.47
CA TRP A 53 -7.19 23.05 -3.65
C TRP A 53 -7.47 24.36 -2.90
N ASP A 54 -7.09 24.42 -1.62
CA ASP A 54 -7.14 25.67 -0.87
C ASP A 54 -5.94 26.55 -1.27
N ASP A 55 -6.22 27.69 -1.90
CA ASP A 55 -5.21 28.66 -2.34
C ASP A 55 -4.38 29.22 -1.18
N ALA A 56 -4.90 29.18 0.05
CA ALA A 56 -4.19 29.62 1.25
C ALA A 56 -3.26 28.53 1.84
N TYR A 57 -3.27 27.31 1.30
CA TYR A 57 -2.46 26.22 1.82
C TYR A 57 -0.97 26.35 1.47
N ASP A 58 -0.14 26.78 2.44
CA ASP A 58 1.33 26.78 2.31
C ASP A 58 1.94 25.44 2.75
N TYR A 59 2.15 24.54 1.79
CA TYR A 59 2.81 23.26 2.03
C TYR A 59 4.25 23.38 2.57
N LYS A 60 4.92 24.54 2.41
CA LYS A 60 6.27 24.77 2.95
C LYS A 60 6.22 25.09 4.44
N GLU A 61 5.20 25.81 4.92
CA GLU A 61 5.00 26.02 6.36
C GLU A 61 4.73 24.70 7.07
N ASP A 62 3.88 23.84 6.51
CA ASP A 62 3.58 22.52 7.08
C ASP A 62 4.84 21.64 7.18
N ARG A 63 5.66 21.64 6.12
CA ARG A 63 6.97 20.98 6.12
C ARG A 63 7.88 21.53 7.22
N ARG A 64 8.03 22.86 7.32
CA ARG A 64 8.84 23.51 8.35
C ARG A 64 8.35 23.14 9.76
N HIS A 65 7.05 23.08 9.97
CA HIS A 65 6.45 22.73 11.26
C HIS A 65 6.78 21.29 11.66
N ARG A 66 6.63 20.33 10.74
CA ARG A 66 7.01 18.95 11.00
C ARG A 66 8.50 18.80 11.30
N ASP A 67 9.36 19.47 10.54
CA ASP A 67 10.81 19.39 10.74
C ASP A 67 11.22 19.97 12.12
N ARG A 68 10.56 21.05 12.56
CA ARG A 68 10.72 21.59 13.93
C ARG A 68 10.25 20.61 15.00
N GLN A 69 9.11 19.94 14.81
CA GLN A 69 8.61 18.94 15.78
C GLN A 69 9.58 17.75 15.92
N LEU A 70 10.13 17.27 14.81
CA LEU A 70 11.12 16.18 14.84
C LEU A 70 12.43 16.60 15.50
N ALA A 71 12.86 17.86 15.34
CA ALA A 71 14.04 18.40 16.01
C ALA A 71 13.85 18.65 17.52
N GLN A 72 12.61 18.84 17.98
CA GLN A 72 12.26 19.09 19.39
C GLN A 72 11.92 17.80 20.17
N GLY A 73 11.86 16.65 19.50
CA GLY A 73 11.49 15.35 20.07
C GLY A 73 12.65 14.46 20.52
N THR A 74 13.81 15.03 20.85
CA THR A 74 14.95 14.33 21.49
C THR A 74 15.21 14.91 22.87
#